data_AF-A0A453I9Z2-F1
#
_entry.id   AF-A0A453I9Z2-F1
#
_cell.length_a   1.000
_cell.length_b   1.000
_cell.length_c   1.000
_cell.angle_alpha   90.00
_cell.angle_beta   90.00
_cell.angle_gamma   90.00
#
_symmetry.space_group_name_H-M   'P 1'
#
loop_
_entity.id
_entity.type
_entity.pdbx_description
1 polymer ?
#
loop_
_entity_poly.entity_id
_entity_poly.type
_entity_poly.pdbx_seq_one_letter_code
_entity_poly.pdbx_strand_id
1 'polypeptide(L)'
;MPAPRPQQQLLAAAWSLGLLCLAAAEGGGGSCELSVERGGALYNFSLAAPTPAHRHGVLSEDGFYKVAMNDSVIWFQLCDQMIFNFDPPVCLHCEDCGGPLRCGTQCSALASNNIGGYDVCTTIGRASGSHISLIDDGNPQKGVIFKMFSSKCSISVFIFCDSAVAQLPDKFTQSGSCDYVTILRHPSGCARSVSDAGNGWGWLGTSFITILCLLGGYILIGAIYRYYFLGIHSVEGHSEPGILDQFATEN
;
A
#
# COMPACT_ATOMS: atom_id res chain seq x y z
N MET A 1 3.02 27.52 -47.13
CA MET A 1 2.75 26.78 -45.88
C MET A 1 1.89 27.67 -44.98
N PRO A 2 0.59 27.40 -44.79
CA PRO A 2 -0.23 28.19 -43.87
C PRO A 2 -0.12 27.65 -42.45
N ALA A 3 0.16 28.55 -41.50
CA ALA A 3 0.25 28.28 -40.07
C ALA A 3 -1.11 27.84 -39.49
N PRO A 4 -1.14 26.93 -38.51
CA PRO A 4 -2.39 26.44 -37.92
C PRO A 4 -3.07 27.55 -37.11
N ARG A 5 -4.41 27.59 -37.19
CA ARG A 5 -5.27 28.60 -36.56
C ARG A 5 -5.29 28.44 -35.02
N PRO A 6 -5.30 29.55 -34.24
CA PRO A 6 -5.22 29.53 -32.78
C PRO A 6 -6.42 28.88 -32.08
N GLN A 7 -7.54 28.71 -32.79
CA GLN A 7 -8.78 28.13 -32.26
C GLN A 7 -8.68 26.62 -31.99
N GLN A 8 -7.75 25.90 -32.63
CA GLN A 8 -7.53 24.46 -32.43
C GLN A 8 -6.67 24.14 -31.18
N GLN A 9 -5.82 25.07 -30.74
CA GLN A 9 -4.95 24.85 -29.56
C GLN A 9 -5.68 25.09 -28.23
N LEU A 10 -6.67 25.99 -28.20
CA LEU A 10 -7.48 26.29 -27.02
C LEU A 10 -8.36 25.11 -26.56
N LEU A 11 -8.86 24.30 -27.51
CA LEU A 11 -9.66 23.12 -27.18
C LEU A 11 -8.79 21.97 -26.64
N ALA A 12 -7.55 21.81 -27.10
CA ALA A 12 -6.66 20.76 -26.61
C ALA A 12 -6.19 20.99 -25.16
N ALA A 13 -6.01 22.25 -24.75
CA ALA A 13 -5.59 22.61 -23.39
C ALA A 13 -6.72 22.39 -22.35
N ALA A 14 -7.97 22.62 -22.73
CA ALA A 14 -9.11 22.43 -21.81
C ALA A 14 -9.38 20.95 -21.49
N TRP A 15 -9.08 20.04 -22.42
CA TRP A 15 -9.28 18.60 -22.25
C TRP A 15 -8.17 17.93 -21.44
N SER A 16 -6.95 18.49 -21.45
CA SER A 16 -5.81 17.97 -20.71
C SER A 16 -5.85 18.31 -19.22
N LEU A 17 -6.41 19.47 -18.83
CA LEU A 17 -6.57 19.86 -17.43
C LEU A 17 -7.72 19.12 -16.71
N GLY A 18 -8.76 18.68 -17.43
CA GLY A 18 -9.83 17.86 -16.85
C GLY A 18 -9.43 16.41 -16.56
N LEU A 19 -8.44 15.88 -17.28
CA LEU A 19 -8.00 14.49 -17.15
C LEU A 19 -7.02 14.25 -15.98
N LEU A 20 -6.33 15.29 -15.49
CA LEU A 20 -5.34 15.13 -14.42
C LEU A 20 -5.94 14.96 -13.00
N CYS A 21 -7.20 15.33 -12.78
CA CYS A 21 -7.83 15.24 -11.44
C CYS A 21 -8.59 13.93 -11.17
N LEU A 22 -8.70 13.02 -12.15
CA LEU A 22 -9.46 11.77 -12.01
C LEU A 22 -8.61 10.55 -11.62
N ALA A 23 -7.31 10.70 -11.42
CA ALA A 23 -6.45 9.62 -10.93
C ALA A 23 -6.50 9.53 -9.39
N ALA A 24 -7.67 9.19 -8.85
CA ALA A 24 -7.81 8.82 -7.44
C ALA A 24 -7.57 7.30 -7.28
N ALA A 25 -6.38 6.99 -6.77
CA ALA A 25 -6.04 5.81 -5.96
C ALA A 25 -6.49 4.43 -6.49
N GLU A 26 -5.65 3.82 -7.34
CA GLU A 26 -5.50 2.36 -7.23
C GLU A 26 -4.77 2.06 -5.92
N GLY A 27 -5.53 1.60 -4.93
CA GLY A 27 -5.02 1.08 -3.67
C GLY A 27 -4.28 -0.24 -3.88
N GLY A 28 -3.08 -0.16 -4.44
CA GLY A 28 -2.08 -1.22 -4.32
C GLY A 28 -1.57 -1.22 -2.88
N GLY A 29 -2.32 -1.83 -1.97
CA GLY A 29 -1.82 -2.15 -0.63
C GLY A 29 -0.54 -2.97 -0.79
N GLY A 30 0.52 -2.58 -0.08
CA GLY A 30 1.72 -3.41 -0.04
C GLY A 30 1.38 -4.84 0.38
N SER A 31 2.23 -5.81 0.06
CA SER A 31 2.03 -7.25 0.35
C SER A 31 1.65 -7.56 1.82
N CYS A 32 1.79 -6.60 2.74
CA CYS A 32 1.38 -6.71 4.14
C CYS A 32 0.47 -5.62 4.72
N GLU A 33 -0.33 -4.99 3.88
CA GLU A 33 -1.36 -4.04 4.30
C GLU A 33 -2.73 -4.45 3.76
N LEU A 34 -3.75 -4.35 4.60
CA LEU A 34 -5.13 -4.60 4.22
C LEU A 34 -6.00 -3.45 4.75
N SER A 35 -6.77 -2.81 3.86
CA SER A 35 -7.76 -1.82 4.23
C SER A 35 -9.14 -2.28 3.80
N VAL A 36 -10.09 -2.36 4.73
CA VAL A 36 -11.47 -2.80 4.45
C VAL A 36 -12.45 -1.82 5.09
N GLU A 37 -13.44 -1.39 4.31
CA GLU A 37 -14.55 -0.59 4.81
C GLU A 37 -15.71 -1.50 5.25
N ARG A 38 -16.16 -1.37 6.50
CA ARG A 38 -17.27 -2.15 7.03
C ARG A 38 -18.09 -1.33 8.02
N GLY A 39 -19.38 -1.19 7.75
CA GLY A 39 -20.30 -0.50 8.67
C GLY A 39 -19.98 1.00 8.84
N GLY A 40 -19.49 1.67 7.80
CA GLY A 40 -19.15 3.10 7.82
C GLY A 40 -17.84 3.45 8.55
N ALA A 41 -17.03 2.44 8.89
CA ALA A 41 -15.69 2.62 9.42
C ALA A 41 -14.66 1.96 8.49
N LEU A 42 -13.52 2.61 8.33
CA LEU A 42 -12.38 2.06 7.59
C LEU A 42 -11.44 1.35 8.56
N TYR A 43 -11.27 0.05 8.39
CA TYR A 43 -10.35 -0.78 9.16
C TYR A 43 -9.06 -0.95 8.39
N ASN A 44 -7.96 -0.46 8.95
CA ASN A 44 -6.62 -0.62 8.38
C ASN A 44 -5.78 -1.59 9.21
N PHE A 45 -5.24 -2.61 8.55
CA PHE A 45 -4.34 -3.60 9.09
C PHE A 45 -2.97 -3.39 8.44
N SER A 46 -1.96 -3.08 9.25
CA SER A 46 -0.58 -3.01 8.79
C SER A 46 0.23 -4.01 9.59
N LEU A 47 0.46 -5.17 8.99
CA LEU A 47 1.08 -6.32 9.66
C LEU A 47 2.58 -6.10 9.90
N ALA A 48 3.25 -5.44 8.97
CA ALA A 48 4.68 -5.13 9.04
C ALA A 48 4.99 -3.80 9.77
N ALA A 49 3.97 -3.06 10.21
CA ALA A 49 4.20 -1.80 10.91
C ALA A 49 4.89 -2.02 12.27
N PRO A 50 5.91 -1.21 12.60
CA PRO A 50 6.55 -1.26 13.91
C PRO A 50 5.57 -0.86 15.01
N THR A 51 5.63 -1.58 16.13
CA THR A 51 4.97 -1.23 17.39
C THR A 51 6.01 -1.01 18.48
N PRO A 52 5.70 -0.31 19.59
CA PRO A 52 6.66 -0.07 20.67
C PRO A 52 7.28 -1.36 21.24
N ALA A 53 6.52 -2.45 21.26
CA ALA A 53 6.98 -3.75 21.73
C ALA A 53 7.57 -4.65 20.63
N HIS A 54 7.23 -4.43 19.35
CA HIS A 54 7.65 -5.27 18.22
C HIS A 54 8.09 -4.39 17.05
N ARG A 55 9.41 -4.19 16.90
CA ARG A 55 9.98 -3.28 15.88
C ARG A 55 9.79 -3.76 14.45
N HIS A 56 9.56 -5.06 14.26
CA HIS A 56 9.34 -5.67 12.95
C HIS A 56 7.86 -6.06 12.72
N GLY A 57 6.94 -5.57 13.57
CA GLY A 57 5.54 -5.93 13.48
C GLY A 57 5.35 -7.44 13.66
N VAL A 58 4.66 -8.09 12.71
CA VAL A 58 4.43 -9.53 12.69
C VAL A 58 5.56 -10.33 12.01
N LEU A 59 6.62 -9.68 11.53
CA LEU A 59 7.76 -10.41 11.00
C LEU A 59 8.55 -11.01 12.16
N SER A 60 9.01 -12.25 11.99
CA SER A 60 9.91 -12.87 12.96
C SER A 60 11.23 -12.11 13.02
N GLU A 61 11.74 -11.86 14.23
CA GLU A 61 13.02 -11.19 14.46
C GLU A 61 14.20 -12.01 13.89
N ASP A 62 14.08 -13.34 13.93
CA ASP A 62 15.07 -14.28 13.42
C ASP A 62 14.94 -14.51 11.89
N GLY A 63 13.94 -13.91 11.25
CA GLY A 63 13.68 -14.01 9.81
C GLY A 63 12.75 -15.15 9.39
N PHE A 64 12.30 -15.99 10.33
CA PHE A 64 11.25 -17.00 10.11
C PHE A 64 10.62 -17.44 11.43
N TYR A 65 9.38 -17.93 11.36
CA TYR A 65 8.73 -18.74 12.38
C TYR A 65 9.03 -20.21 12.12
N LYS A 66 9.27 -20.99 13.18
CA LYS A 66 9.50 -22.43 13.11
C LYS A 66 8.50 -23.13 14.01
N VAL A 67 7.76 -24.07 13.45
CA VAL A 67 6.78 -24.87 14.19
C VAL A 67 7.04 -26.33 13.89
N ALA A 68 7.30 -27.13 14.93
CA ALA A 68 7.53 -28.57 14.80
C ALA A 68 6.34 -29.32 15.39
N MET A 69 5.81 -30.28 14.65
CA MET A 69 4.72 -31.14 15.11
C MET A 69 4.90 -32.55 14.58
N ASN A 70 4.93 -33.52 15.51
CA ASN A 70 5.24 -34.92 15.18
C ASN A 70 6.59 -35.01 14.45
N ASP A 71 6.59 -35.54 13.23
CA ASP A 71 7.77 -35.73 12.36
C ASP A 71 7.85 -34.68 11.24
N SER A 72 7.10 -33.58 11.36
CA SER A 72 7.08 -32.51 10.38
C SER A 72 7.38 -31.14 11.00
N VAL A 73 8.12 -30.34 10.25
CA VAL A 73 8.57 -29.01 10.66
C VAL A 73 8.20 -28.02 9.58
N ILE A 74 7.57 -26.92 9.96
CA ILE A 74 7.23 -25.85 9.04
C ILE A 74 8.01 -24.61 9.41
N TRP A 75 8.64 -24.01 8.41
CA TRP A 75 9.20 -22.68 8.47
C TRP A 75 8.36 -21.75 7.63
N PHE A 76 8.06 -20.57 8.14
CA PHE A 76 7.38 -19.56 7.35
C PHE A 76 7.72 -18.15 7.82
N GLN A 77 7.65 -17.20 6.91
CA GLN A 77 7.76 -15.78 7.17
C GLN A 77 6.54 -15.08 6.56
N LEU A 78 5.95 -14.18 7.34
CA LEU A 78 4.85 -13.33 6.88
C LEU A 78 5.45 -12.11 6.19
N CYS A 79 4.77 -11.56 5.19
CA CYS A 79 5.15 -10.32 4.48
C CYS A 79 6.45 -10.33 3.67
N ASP A 80 7.29 -11.35 3.84
CA ASP A 80 8.62 -11.41 3.21
C ASP A 80 9.04 -12.87 2.97
N GLN A 81 10.21 -13.06 2.37
CA GLN A 81 10.88 -14.34 2.22
C GLN A 81 11.59 -14.73 3.52
N MET A 82 11.79 -16.02 3.72
CA MET A 82 12.53 -16.49 4.89
C MET A 82 14.02 -16.20 4.74
N ILE A 83 14.65 -15.83 5.85
CA ILE A 83 16.09 -15.55 5.91
C ILE A 83 16.74 -16.50 6.91
N PHE A 84 17.69 -17.32 6.44
CA PHE A 84 18.46 -18.22 7.28
C PHE A 84 19.89 -17.69 7.42
N ASN A 85 20.23 -17.19 8.61
CA ASN A 85 21.58 -16.72 8.93
C ASN A 85 22.51 -17.86 9.35
N PHE A 86 21.99 -18.80 10.15
CA PHE A 86 22.70 -19.98 10.65
C PHE A 86 21.82 -21.21 10.41
N ASP A 87 22.45 -22.34 10.08
CA ASP A 87 21.82 -23.66 9.92
C ASP A 87 20.56 -23.67 9.02
N PRO A 88 20.69 -23.43 7.70
CA PRO A 88 19.58 -23.58 6.78
C PRO A 88 19.08 -25.04 6.77
N PRO A 89 17.78 -25.27 6.46
CA PRO A 89 17.22 -26.61 6.42
C PRO A 89 17.95 -27.46 5.38
N VAL A 90 18.43 -28.63 5.81
CA VAL A 90 19.07 -29.62 4.94
C VAL A 90 18.03 -30.68 4.63
N CYS A 91 17.50 -30.66 3.42
CA CYS A 91 16.43 -31.56 3.01
C CYS A 91 16.48 -31.83 1.51
N LEU A 92 15.93 -32.97 1.11
CA LEU A 92 15.80 -33.36 -0.28
C LEU A 92 14.68 -32.53 -0.95
N HIS A 93 14.81 -32.29 -2.26
CA HIS A 93 13.76 -31.70 -3.11
C HIS A 93 13.44 -30.21 -2.90
N CYS A 94 14.47 -29.37 -2.69
CA CYS A 94 14.31 -27.92 -2.48
C CYS A 94 14.57 -27.03 -3.72
N GLU A 95 14.34 -27.54 -4.94
CA GLU A 95 14.66 -26.81 -6.17
C GLU A 95 13.89 -25.48 -6.30
N ASP A 96 12.63 -25.47 -5.85
CA ASP A 96 11.70 -24.35 -5.99
C ASP A 96 11.77 -23.30 -4.87
N CYS A 97 12.70 -23.45 -3.93
CA CYS A 97 12.91 -22.55 -2.79
C CYS A 97 14.41 -22.37 -2.47
N GLY A 98 15.20 -21.95 -3.45
CA GLY A 98 16.63 -21.60 -3.26
C GLY A 98 17.62 -22.73 -3.55
N GLY A 99 17.13 -23.92 -3.88
CA GLY A 99 17.95 -25.06 -4.28
C GLY A 99 18.56 -25.83 -3.09
N PRO A 100 19.36 -26.87 -3.36
CA PRO A 100 19.86 -27.77 -2.33
C PRO A 100 20.89 -27.15 -1.37
N LEU A 101 21.57 -26.05 -1.78
CA LEU A 101 22.60 -25.40 -0.96
C LEU A 101 22.04 -24.31 -0.04
N ARG A 102 20.93 -23.65 -0.43
CA ARG A 102 20.31 -22.54 0.31
C ARG A 102 18.79 -22.73 0.37
N CYS A 103 18.37 -23.92 0.75
CA CYS A 103 16.96 -24.23 0.89
C CYS A 103 16.31 -23.28 1.88
N GLY A 104 15.16 -22.73 1.51
CA GLY A 104 14.41 -21.77 2.33
C GLY A 104 14.60 -20.30 1.95
N THR A 105 15.62 -19.91 1.17
CA THR A 105 15.90 -18.48 0.96
C THR A 105 15.13 -17.80 -0.17
N GLN A 106 14.37 -18.55 -0.99
CA GLN A 106 13.59 -18.01 -2.11
C GLN A 106 12.09 -18.29 -2.00
N CYS A 107 11.63 -18.67 -0.81
CA CYS A 107 10.21 -18.84 -0.54
C CYS A 107 9.86 -18.26 0.83
N SER A 108 8.57 -18.04 1.04
CA SER A 108 8.05 -17.49 2.30
C SER A 108 7.58 -18.59 3.23
N ALA A 109 7.36 -19.81 2.74
CA ALA A 109 7.01 -20.94 3.60
C ALA A 109 7.46 -22.29 3.02
N LEU A 110 7.96 -23.14 3.90
CA LEU A 110 8.55 -24.45 3.61
C LEU A 110 8.09 -25.47 4.66
N ALA A 111 7.66 -26.65 4.23
CA ALA A 111 7.42 -27.79 5.11
C ALA A 111 8.51 -28.84 4.88
N SER A 112 9.07 -29.38 5.97
CA SER A 112 9.86 -30.61 5.97
C SER A 112 9.04 -31.72 6.60
N ASN A 113 9.00 -32.86 5.93
CA ASN A 113 8.43 -34.09 6.46
C ASN A 113 9.53 -35.15 6.52
N ASN A 114 9.72 -35.78 7.68
CA ASN A 114 10.64 -36.89 7.80
C ASN A 114 10.02 -38.17 7.23
N ILE A 115 10.63 -38.73 6.20
CA ILE A 115 10.18 -39.97 5.57
C ILE A 115 11.33 -40.97 5.65
N GLY A 116 11.19 -42.00 6.49
CA GLY A 116 12.21 -43.07 6.58
C GLY A 116 13.58 -42.60 7.07
N GLY A 117 13.63 -41.56 7.91
CA GLY A 117 14.87 -41.07 8.55
C GLY A 117 15.56 -39.93 7.80
N TYR A 118 15.01 -39.45 6.68
CA TYR A 118 15.49 -38.27 5.97
C TYR A 118 14.38 -37.24 5.78
N ASP A 119 14.78 -35.97 5.78
CA ASP A 119 13.87 -34.83 5.65
C ASP A 119 13.63 -34.47 4.19
N VAL A 120 12.36 -34.47 3.77
CA VAL A 120 11.92 -34.06 2.44
C VAL A 120 11.21 -32.72 2.54
N CYS A 121 11.73 -31.72 1.83
CA CYS A 121 11.16 -30.39 1.81
C CYS A 121 10.14 -30.20 0.70
N THR A 122 9.11 -29.43 0.99
CA THR A 122 8.08 -29.01 0.05
C THR A 122 7.81 -27.52 0.25
N THR A 123 7.90 -26.76 -0.83
CA THR A 123 7.55 -25.33 -0.83
C THR A 123 6.04 -25.17 -0.71
N ILE A 124 5.57 -24.55 0.37
CA ILE A 124 4.14 -24.39 0.66
C ILE A 124 3.64 -22.96 0.48
N GLY A 125 4.53 -21.97 0.35
CA GLY A 125 4.14 -20.59 0.13
C GLY A 125 5.23 -19.70 -0.45
N ARG A 126 4.84 -18.74 -1.29
CA ARG A 126 5.72 -17.71 -1.87
C ARG A 126 5.18 -16.30 -1.58
N ALA A 127 6.08 -15.33 -1.49
CA ALA A 127 5.72 -13.91 -1.32
C ALA A 127 4.84 -13.39 -2.46
N SER A 128 5.08 -13.82 -3.71
CA SER A 128 4.27 -13.42 -4.86
C SER A 128 2.84 -13.97 -4.86
N GLY A 129 2.58 -15.02 -4.06
CA GLY A 129 1.27 -15.66 -3.90
C GLY A 129 0.67 -15.42 -2.53
N SER A 130 0.95 -14.29 -1.88
CA SER A 130 0.39 -13.95 -0.57
C SER A 130 -0.90 -13.13 -0.70
N HIS A 131 -1.92 -13.49 0.05
CA HIS A 131 -3.19 -12.76 0.15
C HIS A 131 -3.60 -12.60 1.61
N ILE A 132 -4.20 -11.46 1.93
CA ILE A 132 -4.71 -11.15 3.26
C ILE A 132 -6.23 -11.03 3.18
N SER A 133 -6.94 -11.70 4.08
CA SER A 133 -8.39 -11.60 4.23
C SER A 133 -8.78 -11.44 5.69
N LEU A 134 -10.03 -11.07 5.96
CA LEU A 134 -10.54 -11.01 7.33
C LEU A 134 -10.80 -12.43 7.87
N ILE A 135 -10.64 -12.61 9.19
CA ILE A 135 -11.08 -13.86 9.86
C ILE A 135 -12.61 -13.92 9.91
N ASP A 136 -13.25 -12.77 10.09
CA ASP A 136 -14.69 -12.64 10.26
C ASP A 136 -15.14 -11.30 9.68
N ASP A 137 -15.89 -11.34 8.57
CA ASP A 137 -16.42 -10.14 7.90
C ASP A 137 -17.41 -9.36 8.78
N GLY A 138 -18.07 -10.03 9.73
CA GLY A 138 -18.98 -9.39 10.68
C GLY A 138 -18.25 -8.71 11.83
N ASN A 139 -17.03 -9.13 12.14
CA ASN A 139 -16.20 -8.56 13.19
C ASN A 139 -14.72 -8.41 12.74
N PRO A 140 -14.40 -7.32 12.02
CA PRO A 140 -13.04 -7.05 11.54
C PRO A 140 -11.99 -6.95 12.66
N GLN A 141 -12.40 -6.63 13.89
CA GLN A 141 -11.49 -6.51 15.03
C GLN A 141 -10.95 -7.86 15.52
N LYS A 142 -11.51 -8.98 15.06
CA LYS A 142 -11.06 -10.33 15.42
C LYS A 142 -9.66 -10.65 14.88
N GLY A 143 -9.30 -10.08 13.73
CA GLY A 143 -8.00 -10.25 13.09
C GLY A 143 -8.09 -10.66 11.62
N VAL A 144 -6.96 -11.07 11.07
CA VAL A 144 -6.79 -11.36 9.64
C VAL A 144 -6.20 -12.74 9.38
N ILE A 145 -6.45 -13.27 8.20
CA ILE A 145 -5.88 -14.51 7.68
C ILE A 145 -4.84 -14.10 6.64
N PHE A 146 -3.60 -14.52 6.85
CA PHE A 146 -2.53 -14.39 5.86
C PHE A 146 -2.36 -15.73 5.15
N LYS A 147 -2.76 -15.81 3.88
CA LYS A 147 -2.71 -17.02 3.08
C LYS A 147 -1.62 -16.92 2.04
N MET A 148 -0.73 -17.91 2.00
CA MET A 148 0.31 -18.02 0.99
C MET A 148 0.06 -19.26 0.14
N PHE A 149 0.35 -19.13 -1.16
CA PHE A 149 0.20 -20.21 -2.12
C PHE A 149 1.53 -20.58 -2.77
N SER A 150 1.66 -21.87 -3.04
CA SER A 150 2.65 -22.47 -3.93
C SER A 150 1.91 -23.17 -5.08
N SER A 151 2.63 -23.82 -5.99
CA SER A 151 2.05 -24.50 -7.15
C SER A 151 1.04 -25.60 -6.81
N LYS A 152 1.23 -26.30 -5.68
CA LYS A 152 0.40 -27.44 -5.25
C LYS A 152 -0.08 -27.38 -3.79
N CYS A 153 0.45 -26.46 -3.01
CA CYS A 153 0.30 -26.42 -1.56
C CYS A 153 -0.04 -25.00 -1.12
N SER A 154 -0.68 -24.87 0.03
CA SER A 154 -0.95 -23.57 0.62
C SER A 154 -0.75 -23.58 2.13
N ILE A 155 -0.51 -22.41 2.70
CA ILE A 155 -0.49 -22.21 4.14
C ILE A 155 -1.35 -21.01 4.50
N SER A 156 -2.20 -21.20 5.50
CA SER A 156 -3.08 -20.16 6.05
C SER A 156 -2.70 -19.89 7.50
N VAL A 157 -2.22 -18.67 7.75
CA VAL A 157 -1.83 -18.21 9.08
C VAL A 157 -2.93 -17.30 9.61
N PHE A 158 -3.60 -17.74 10.67
CA PHE A 158 -4.64 -16.97 11.35
C PHE A 158 -3.97 -16.06 12.37
N ILE A 159 -4.04 -14.75 12.14
CA ILE A 159 -3.43 -13.74 13.00
C ILE A 159 -4.55 -13.11 13.82
N PHE A 160 -4.76 -13.62 15.03
CA PHE A 160 -5.75 -13.07 15.94
C PHE A 160 -5.22 -11.81 16.61
N CYS A 161 -6.10 -10.81 16.73
CA CYS A 161 -5.81 -9.62 17.51
C CYS A 161 -5.72 -9.99 19.00
N ASP A 162 -4.54 -9.83 19.56
CA ASP A 162 -4.30 -9.88 21.00
C ASP A 162 -3.45 -8.66 21.37
N SER A 163 -4.07 -7.72 22.09
CA SER A 163 -3.44 -6.45 22.44
C SER A 163 -2.46 -6.56 23.61
N ALA A 164 -2.47 -7.68 24.35
CA ALA A 164 -1.68 -7.83 25.57
C ALA A 164 -0.30 -8.45 25.30
N VAL A 165 -0.25 -9.58 24.57
CA VAL A 165 0.99 -10.36 24.39
C VAL A 165 1.02 -11.03 23.02
N ALA A 166 2.18 -11.00 22.37
CA ALA A 166 2.44 -11.82 21.19
C ALA A 166 2.69 -13.29 21.62
N GLN A 167 1.86 -14.21 21.13
CA GLN A 167 2.08 -15.64 21.31
C GLN A 167 2.44 -16.25 19.97
N LEU A 168 3.61 -16.87 19.92
CA LEU A 168 4.10 -17.57 18.74
C LEU A 168 3.25 -18.82 18.46
N PRO A 169 3.26 -19.31 17.21
CA PRO A 169 2.51 -20.50 16.85
C PRO A 169 3.21 -21.74 17.40
N ASP A 170 2.53 -22.47 18.29
CA ASP A 170 3.09 -23.69 18.89
C ASP A 170 2.73 -24.95 18.10
N LYS A 171 1.66 -24.90 17.30
CA LYS A 171 1.11 -26.05 16.58
C LYS A 171 0.59 -25.63 15.21
N PHE A 172 0.52 -26.60 14.31
CA PHE A 172 -0.14 -26.44 13.02
C PHE A 172 -1.04 -27.64 12.74
N THR A 173 -2.07 -27.43 11.95
CA THR A 173 -2.98 -28.48 11.52
C THR A 173 -2.87 -28.60 10.01
N GLN A 174 -2.70 -29.82 9.51
CA GLN A 174 -2.78 -30.08 8.08
C GLN A 174 -4.23 -30.39 7.71
N SER A 175 -4.77 -29.59 6.80
CA SER A 175 -6.06 -29.78 6.16
C SER A 175 -5.85 -30.39 4.77
N GLY A 176 -6.56 -31.45 4.44
CA GLY A 176 -6.41 -32.12 3.14
C GLY A 176 -5.02 -32.73 2.93
N SER A 177 -4.48 -32.62 1.71
CA SER A 177 -3.19 -33.21 1.33
C SER A 177 -1.99 -32.29 1.56
N CYS A 178 -2.12 -30.97 1.36
CA CYS A 178 -1.01 -30.02 1.49
C CYS A 178 -1.45 -28.59 1.84
N ASP A 179 -2.55 -28.45 2.58
CA ASP A 179 -2.97 -27.16 3.12
C ASP A 179 -2.65 -27.09 4.61
N TYR A 180 -1.76 -26.19 4.99
CA TYR A 180 -1.34 -26.03 6.37
C TYR A 180 -2.06 -24.86 7.02
N VAL A 181 -2.46 -25.05 8.28
CA VAL A 181 -3.17 -24.04 9.06
C VAL A 181 -2.42 -23.83 10.36
N THR A 182 -2.09 -22.59 10.69
CA THR A 182 -1.47 -22.25 11.96
C THR A 182 -2.09 -20.98 12.54
N ILE A 183 -1.94 -20.82 13.86
CA ILE A 183 -2.58 -19.75 14.62
C ILE A 183 -1.47 -18.95 15.30
N LEU A 184 -1.46 -17.64 15.05
CA LEU A 184 -0.56 -16.68 15.65
C LEU A 184 -1.42 -15.62 16.38
N ARG A 185 -1.03 -15.26 17.61
CA ARG A 185 -1.66 -14.13 18.31
C ARG A 185 -0.65 -12.99 18.35
N HIS A 186 -1.02 -11.85 17.78
CA HIS A 186 -0.10 -10.72 17.69
C HIS A 186 -0.84 -9.40 17.75
N PRO A 187 -0.31 -8.37 18.44
CA PRO A 187 -0.93 -7.04 18.47
C PRO A 187 -1.01 -6.38 17.09
N SER A 188 -0.11 -6.72 16.16
CA SER A 188 -0.19 -6.25 14.76
C SER A 188 -1.40 -6.79 13.99
N GLY A 189 -2.06 -7.85 14.48
CA GLY A 189 -3.31 -8.34 13.91
C GLY A 189 -4.53 -7.47 14.24
N CYS A 190 -4.38 -6.49 15.14
CA CYS A 190 -5.46 -5.59 15.53
C CYS A 190 -5.68 -4.49 14.50
N ALA A 191 -6.95 -4.29 14.14
CA ALA A 191 -7.33 -3.27 13.16
C ALA A 191 -7.23 -1.86 13.78
N ARG A 192 -6.65 -0.92 13.03
CA ARG A 192 -6.85 0.50 13.31
C ARG A 192 -8.11 0.97 12.61
N SER A 193 -9.19 1.13 13.36
CA SER A 193 -10.44 1.68 12.83
C SER A 193 -10.39 3.20 12.87
N VAL A 194 -10.51 3.84 11.71
CA VAL A 194 -10.92 5.23 11.63
C VAL A 194 -12.42 5.20 11.35
N SER A 195 -13.22 5.46 12.38
CA SER A 195 -14.64 5.73 12.17
C SER A 195 -14.74 7.02 11.38
N ASP A 196 -15.51 7.04 10.30
CA ASP A 196 -15.85 8.27 9.57
C ASP A 196 -16.90 9.10 10.35
N ALA A 197 -16.76 9.12 11.68
CA ALA A 197 -17.53 9.93 12.59
C ALA A 197 -16.89 11.31 12.69
N GLY A 198 -17.04 12.08 11.61
CA GLY A 198 -16.82 13.52 11.60
C GLY A 198 -15.52 13.95 10.93
N ASN A 199 -15.61 14.39 9.68
CA ASN A 199 -15.74 15.82 9.42
C ASN A 199 -16.12 16.04 7.95
N GLY A 200 -17.35 16.52 7.71
CA GLY A 200 -17.85 16.92 6.40
C GLY A 200 -17.15 18.17 5.85
N TRP A 201 -15.85 18.07 5.58
CA TRP A 201 -15.02 19.16 5.04
C TRP A 201 -14.36 18.85 3.69
N GLY A 202 -14.43 17.60 3.21
CA GLY A 202 -13.91 17.22 1.89
C GLY A 202 -14.61 17.93 0.72
N TRP A 203 -15.92 18.15 0.80
CA TRP A 203 -16.67 18.84 -0.25
C TRP A 203 -16.23 20.31 -0.42
N LEU A 204 -15.85 20.99 0.67
CA LEU A 204 -15.43 22.40 0.62
C LEU A 204 -14.08 22.55 -0.08
N GLY A 205 -13.15 21.62 0.14
CA GLY A 205 -11.86 21.59 -0.54
C GLY A 205 -12.02 21.37 -2.04
N THR A 206 -12.83 20.38 -2.44
CA THR A 206 -13.11 20.11 -3.86
C THR A 206 -13.81 21.28 -4.54
N SER A 207 -14.78 21.92 -3.86
CA SER A 207 -15.43 23.13 -4.37
C SER A 207 -14.45 24.30 -4.52
N PHE A 208 -13.57 24.51 -3.55
CA PHE A 208 -12.57 25.59 -3.60
C PHE A 208 -11.57 25.40 -4.75
N ILE A 209 -11.06 24.17 -4.93
CA ILE A 209 -10.15 23.83 -6.04
C ILE A 209 -10.86 24.05 -7.38
N THR A 210 -12.12 23.61 -7.50
CA THR A 210 -12.90 23.79 -8.72
C THR A 210 -13.14 25.27 -9.04
N ILE A 211 -13.45 26.09 -8.03
CA ILE A 211 -13.61 27.55 -8.20
C ILE A 211 -12.29 28.18 -8.67
N LEU A 212 -11.16 27.81 -8.08
CA LEU A 212 -9.85 28.32 -8.50
C LEU A 212 -9.49 27.90 -9.94
N CYS A 213 -9.79 26.66 -10.31
CA CYS A 213 -9.59 26.17 -11.68
C CYS A 213 -10.45 26.94 -12.70
N LEU A 214 -11.72 27.19 -12.37
CA LEU A 214 -12.63 27.96 -13.23
C LEU A 214 -12.21 29.44 -13.32
N LEU A 215 -11.82 30.06 -12.20
CA LEU A 215 -11.33 31.43 -12.17
C LEU A 215 -10.03 31.58 -12.97
N GLY A 216 -9.08 30.67 -12.78
CA GLY A 216 -7.83 30.63 -13.53
C GLY A 216 -8.06 30.47 -15.04
N GLY A 217 -8.97 29.57 -15.42
CA GLY A 217 -9.39 29.40 -16.81
C GLY A 217 -10.02 30.66 -17.40
N TYR A 218 -10.91 31.32 -16.65
CA TYR A 218 -11.55 32.57 -17.08
C TYR A 218 -10.53 33.70 -17.32
N ILE A 219 -9.58 33.88 -16.40
CA ILE A 219 -8.52 34.88 -16.52
C ILE A 219 -7.62 34.58 -17.73
N LEU A 220 -7.25 33.31 -17.93
CA LEU A 220 -6.39 32.89 -19.04
C LEU A 220 -7.07 33.13 -20.39
N ILE A 221 -8.34 32.75 -20.53
CA ILE A 221 -9.14 32.99 -21.74
C ILE A 221 -9.30 34.49 -21.99
N GLY A 222 -9.56 35.27 -20.94
CA GLY A 222 -9.66 36.74 -21.02
C GLY A 222 -8.35 37.40 -21.45
N ALA A 223 -7.20 36.92 -20.97
CA ALA A 223 -5.88 37.41 -21.35
C ALA A 223 -5.57 37.08 -22.83
N ILE A 224 -5.86 35.85 -23.27
CA ILE A 224 -5.72 35.44 -24.67
C ILE A 224 -6.63 36.28 -25.57
N TYR A 225 -7.89 36.49 -25.18
CA TYR A 225 -8.83 37.30 -25.93
C TYR A 225 -8.35 38.77 -26.06
N ARG A 226 -7.89 39.38 -24.96
CA ARG A 226 -7.33 40.73 -24.99
C ARG A 226 -6.07 40.84 -25.85
N TYR A 227 -5.20 39.84 -25.77
CA TYR A 227 -3.94 39.83 -26.50
C TYR A 227 -4.15 39.64 -28.01
N TYR A 228 -4.99 38.69 -28.42
CA TYR A 228 -5.16 38.36 -29.84
C TYR A 228 -6.26 39.17 -30.55
N PHE A 229 -7.34 39.57 -29.87
CA PHE A 229 -8.46 40.28 -30.50
C PHE A 229 -8.46 41.79 -30.26
N LEU A 230 -7.96 42.26 -29.11
CA LEU A 230 -7.94 43.70 -28.78
C LEU A 230 -6.55 44.35 -28.98
N GLY A 231 -5.49 43.56 -29.19
CA GLY A 231 -4.16 44.06 -29.56
C GLY A 231 -3.46 44.91 -28.48
N ILE A 232 -3.89 44.79 -27.22
CA ILE A 232 -3.32 45.59 -26.12
C ILE A 232 -2.08 44.87 -25.59
N HIS A 233 -0.90 45.43 -25.89
CA HIS A 233 0.38 45.00 -25.35
C HIS A 233 0.73 45.86 -24.14
N SER A 234 0.74 45.30 -22.92
CA SER A 234 1.27 46.00 -21.75
C SER A 234 2.78 45.81 -21.69
N VAL A 235 3.51 46.78 -22.27
CA VAL A 235 4.88 47.14 -21.88
C VAL A 235 4.96 48.66 -22.06
N GLU A 236 5.13 49.39 -20.97
CA GLU A 236 6.28 50.28 -20.75
C GLU A 236 6.11 50.89 -19.34
N GLY A 237 7.00 50.52 -18.43
CA GLY A 237 7.19 51.26 -17.20
C GLY A 237 7.95 52.54 -17.53
N HIS A 238 7.37 53.69 -17.21
CA HIS A 238 8.12 54.94 -17.19
C HIS A 238 8.21 55.43 -15.75
N SER A 239 9.42 55.28 -15.22
CA SER A 239 9.95 55.98 -14.05
C SER A 239 9.79 57.50 -14.21
N GLU A 240 9.37 58.12 -13.12
CA GLU A 240 9.35 59.57 -12.89
C GLU A 240 10.75 60.18 -13.08
N PRO A 241 10.86 61.40 -13.65
CA PRO A 241 11.17 62.51 -12.76
C PRO A 241 10.43 63.81 -13.13
N GLY A 242 9.81 64.43 -12.11
CA GLY A 242 10.02 65.85 -11.81
C GLY A 242 9.39 66.94 -12.68
N ILE A 243 8.57 67.74 -11.98
CA ILE A 243 8.64 69.21 -11.90
C ILE A 243 7.60 70.02 -12.71
N LEU A 244 6.68 70.59 -11.91
CA LEU A 244 5.96 71.88 -12.01
C LEU A 244 4.80 72.04 -13.00
N ASP A 245 3.58 71.89 -12.46
CA ASP A 245 2.47 72.86 -12.51
C ASP A 245 1.28 72.19 -11.79
N GLN A 246 0.60 72.70 -10.77
CA GLN A 246 0.38 74.03 -10.19
C GLN A 246 -0.10 73.77 -8.75
N PHE A 247 0.37 74.55 -7.77
CA PHE A 247 -0.39 75.08 -6.61
C PHE A 247 0.61 75.61 -5.57
N ALA A 248 1.16 76.79 -5.85
CA ALA A 248 1.59 77.72 -4.82
C ALA A 248 1.10 79.10 -5.24
N THR A 249 0.03 79.51 -4.58
CA THR A 249 -0.48 80.88 -4.47
C THR A 249 0.62 81.87 -4.08
N GLU A 250 0.89 82.84 -4.94
CA GLU A 250 1.16 84.23 -4.54
C GLU A 250 0.75 85.18 -5.69
N ASN A 251 -0.17 86.10 -5.38
CA ASN A 251 -0.75 87.22 -6.15
C ASN A 251 -1.61 86.95 -7.39
#